data_AF-A0A526S5F6-F1
#
_entry.id   AF-A0A526S5F6-F1
#
_cell.length_a   1.000
_cell.length_b   1.000
_cell.length_c   1.000
_cell.angle_alpha   90.00
_cell.angle_beta   90.00
_cell.angle_gamma   90.00
#
_symmetry.space_group_name_H-M   'P 1'
#
loop_
_entity.id
_entity.type
_entity.pdbx_description
1 polymer ?
#
loop_
_entity_poly.entity_id
_entity_poly.type
_entity_poly.pdbx_seq_one_letter_code
_entity_poly.pdbx_strand_id
1 'polypeptide(L)'
;LGESKAAKAPAAPAQHRQWEIDADVLQRGAPAYPNASRSTEGQDFWNEGYQQFRAFWIEASQEGFRKQGVNPDDRVHLDLLAVLRGIEEARFQWLSARCKALEARLAEVEGHGIKFAGSYQRANSYERGAVVSFNGSAWVALKQAEAGMQPAGNHDIWQLLVKRGSDGRDAQ
;
A
#
# COMPACT_ATOMS: atom_id res chain seq x y z
N LEU A 1 24.87 67.57 -32.49
CA LEU A 1 24.33 67.53 -31.12
C LEU A 1 23.51 66.25 -31.01
N GLY A 2 24.16 65.15 -30.61
CA GLY A 2 23.51 63.85 -30.41
C GLY A 2 23.23 63.66 -28.93
N GLU A 3 21.97 63.45 -28.58
CA GLU A 3 21.55 63.26 -27.19
C GLU A 3 22.06 61.90 -26.67
N SER A 4 22.94 61.97 -25.68
CA SER A 4 23.38 60.83 -24.89
C SER A 4 22.20 60.32 -24.05
N LYS A 5 21.64 59.17 -24.43
CA LYS A 5 20.60 58.47 -23.67
C LYS A 5 21.20 58.03 -22.33
N ALA A 6 20.81 58.70 -21.24
CA ALA A 6 21.29 58.38 -19.90
C ALA A 6 21.02 56.90 -19.58
N ALA A 7 22.06 56.19 -19.13
CA ALA A 7 21.95 54.81 -18.67
C ALA A 7 20.99 54.73 -17.48
N LYS A 8 19.98 53.87 -17.60
CA LYS A 8 18.99 53.63 -16.54
C LYS A 8 19.72 53.08 -15.31
N ALA A 9 19.59 53.76 -14.17
CA ALA A 9 20.18 53.33 -12.91
C ALA A 9 19.78 51.87 -12.59
N PRO A 10 20.67 51.04 -12.00
CA PRO A 10 20.34 49.69 -11.62
C PRO A 10 19.12 49.71 -10.68
N ALA A 11 18.13 48.88 -10.99
CA ALA A 11 16.96 48.72 -10.13
C ALA A 11 17.42 48.30 -8.72
N ALA A 12 16.82 48.90 -7.69
CA ALA A 12 17.04 48.49 -6.31
C ALA A 12 16.81 46.97 -6.19
N PRO A 13 17.61 46.25 -5.38
CA PRO A 13 17.44 44.81 -5.22
C PRO A 13 16.00 44.53 -4.77
N ALA A 14 15.29 43.71 -5.53
CA ALA A 14 13.93 43.32 -5.20
C ALA A 14 13.95 42.56 -3.87
N GLN A 15 13.13 43.00 -2.91
CA GLN A 15 12.99 42.26 -1.65
C GLN A 15 12.26 40.96 -1.95
N HIS A 16 12.98 39.86 -1.85
CA HIS A 16 12.43 38.54 -2.09
C HIS A 16 11.48 38.09 -0.98
N ARG A 17 10.41 37.37 -1.34
CA ARG A 17 9.53 36.72 -0.37
C ARG A 17 10.29 35.62 0.39
N GLN A 18 9.78 35.30 1.57
CA GLN A 18 10.24 34.16 2.36
C GLN A 18 9.32 32.96 2.10
N TRP A 19 9.85 31.75 2.28
CA TRP A 19 9.02 30.55 2.28
C TRP A 19 8.04 30.59 3.47
N GLU A 20 6.77 30.28 3.21
CA GLU A 20 5.74 30.15 4.24
C GLU A 20 5.70 28.69 4.69
N ILE A 21 6.55 28.37 5.69
CA ILE A 21 6.74 27.00 6.17
C ILE A 21 6.02 26.81 7.50
N ASP A 22 5.17 25.79 7.59
CA ASP A 22 4.57 25.37 8.85
C ASP A 22 5.59 24.53 9.67
N ALA A 23 6.18 25.16 10.68
CA ALA A 23 7.18 24.52 11.54
C ALA A 23 6.59 23.38 12.38
N ASP A 24 5.31 23.45 12.76
CA ASP A 24 4.66 22.41 13.56
C ASP A 24 4.48 21.13 12.73
N VAL A 25 4.18 21.26 11.43
CA VAL A 25 4.14 20.13 10.49
C VAL A 25 5.50 19.44 10.42
N LEU A 26 6.58 20.19 10.29
CA LEU A 26 7.94 19.62 10.23
C LEU A 26 8.35 18.96 11.55
N GLN A 27 8.02 19.59 12.68
CA GLN A 27 8.36 19.08 14.01
C GLN A 27 7.67 17.75 14.31
N ARG A 28 6.44 17.54 13.81
CA ARG A 28 5.73 16.25 13.90
C ARG A 28 6.44 15.10 13.14
N GLY A 29 7.30 15.43 12.18
CA GLY A 29 8.04 14.45 11.38
C GLY A 29 7.22 13.81 10.27
N ALA A 30 7.91 13.00 9.45
CA ALA A 30 7.29 12.34 8.31
C ALA A 30 6.22 11.34 8.77
N PRO A 31 4.95 11.48 8.34
CA PRO A 31 3.90 10.56 8.72
C PRO A 31 4.12 9.18 8.09
N ALA A 32 3.84 8.14 8.85
CA ALA A 32 3.82 6.77 8.34
C ALA A 32 2.55 6.54 7.49
N TYR A 33 2.62 5.60 6.55
CA TYR A 33 1.41 5.09 5.92
C TYR A 33 0.52 4.43 6.99
N PRO A 34 -0.79 4.72 7.06
CA PRO A 34 -1.64 4.19 8.12
C PRO A 34 -1.66 2.67 8.16
N ASN A 35 -1.36 2.09 9.32
CA ASN A 35 -1.47 0.65 9.56
C ASN A 35 -2.92 0.29 9.94
N ALA A 36 -3.82 0.38 8.96
CA ALA A 36 -5.24 0.11 9.12
C ALA A 36 -5.79 -0.71 7.95
N SER A 37 -6.90 -1.42 8.16
CA SER A 37 -7.53 -2.20 7.09
C SER A 37 -8.43 -1.33 6.24
N ARG A 38 -8.37 -1.50 4.91
CA ARG A 38 -9.34 -0.89 3.98
C ARG A 38 -10.74 -1.48 4.11
N SER A 39 -10.91 -2.59 4.82
CA SER A 39 -12.22 -3.17 5.12
C SER A 39 -12.88 -2.60 6.38
N THR A 40 -12.11 -1.98 7.28
CA THR A 40 -12.63 -1.45 8.55
C THR A 40 -12.70 0.07 8.56
N GLU A 41 -11.79 0.75 7.86
CA GLU A 41 -11.75 2.21 7.81
C GLU A 41 -12.46 2.78 6.58
N GLY A 42 -13.15 3.90 6.79
CA GLY A 42 -13.86 4.64 5.74
C GLY A 42 -12.93 5.51 4.87
N GLN A 43 -13.48 6.03 3.77
CA GLN A 43 -12.74 6.87 2.82
C GLN A 43 -12.15 8.14 3.48
N ASP A 44 -12.83 8.72 4.47
CA ASP A 44 -12.40 9.94 5.15
C ASP A 44 -11.09 9.74 5.91
N PHE A 45 -10.95 8.62 6.64
CA PHE A 45 -9.70 8.26 7.33
C PHE A 45 -8.51 8.23 6.36
N TRP A 46 -8.68 7.59 5.20
CA TRP A 46 -7.63 7.49 4.19
C TRP A 46 -7.32 8.83 3.53
N ASN A 47 -8.36 9.63 3.28
CA ASN A 47 -8.20 10.98 2.75
C ASN A 47 -7.40 11.84 3.74
N GLU A 48 -7.78 11.86 5.01
CA GLU A 48 -7.09 12.62 6.06
C GLU A 48 -5.63 12.19 6.19
N GLY A 49 -5.36 10.88 6.24
CA GLY A 49 -3.99 10.36 6.27
C GLY A 49 -3.18 10.82 5.05
N TYR A 50 -3.77 10.80 3.86
CA TYR A 50 -3.13 11.32 2.64
C TYR A 50 -2.89 12.83 2.70
N GLN A 51 -3.84 13.61 3.22
CA GLN A 51 -3.69 15.06 3.38
C GLN A 51 -2.50 15.39 4.29
N GLN A 52 -2.39 14.70 5.43
CA GLN A 52 -1.27 14.87 6.38
C GLN A 52 0.06 14.49 5.73
N PHE A 53 0.09 13.38 5.00
CA PHE A 53 1.27 12.95 4.25
C PHE A 53 1.70 13.98 3.21
N ARG A 54 0.76 14.48 2.40
CA ARG A 54 1.05 15.51 1.40
C ARG A 54 1.54 16.80 2.04
N ALA A 55 0.88 17.26 3.11
CA ALA A 55 1.25 18.49 3.80
C ALA A 55 2.70 18.43 4.29
N PHE A 56 3.09 17.35 4.97
CA PHE A 56 4.47 17.19 5.44
C PHE A 56 5.50 17.30 4.31
N TRP A 57 5.31 16.60 3.20
CA TRP A 57 6.30 16.60 2.11
C TRP A 57 6.35 17.92 1.34
N ILE A 58 5.26 18.69 1.30
CA ILE A 58 5.27 20.06 0.79
C ILE A 58 6.15 20.92 1.69
N GLU A 59 5.90 20.95 3.00
CA GLU A 59 6.70 21.73 3.96
C GLU A 59 8.17 21.32 3.95
N ALA A 60 8.46 20.02 3.89
CA ALA A 60 9.81 19.50 3.87
C ALA A 60 10.56 19.92 2.59
N SER A 61 9.86 19.98 1.45
CA SER A 61 10.44 20.45 0.18
C SER A 61 10.75 21.95 0.24
N GLN A 62 9.83 22.76 0.74
CA GLN A 62 10.03 24.20 0.94
C GLN A 62 11.24 24.46 1.87
N GLU A 63 11.34 23.73 2.97
CA GLU A 63 12.46 23.81 3.92
C GLU A 63 13.79 23.40 3.28
N GLY A 64 13.77 22.38 2.41
CA GLY A 64 14.94 21.97 1.62
C GLY A 64 15.44 23.10 0.72
N PHE A 65 14.55 23.75 -0.03
CA PHE A 65 14.90 24.89 -0.88
C PHE A 65 15.41 26.08 -0.06
N ARG A 66 14.73 26.41 1.05
CA ARG A 66 15.15 27.48 1.96
C ARG A 66 16.57 27.27 2.48
N LYS A 67 16.92 26.04 2.90
CA LYS A 67 18.28 25.69 3.38
C LYS A 67 19.35 25.80 2.30
N GLN A 68 18.97 25.62 1.04
CA GLN A 68 19.88 25.78 -0.11
C GLN A 68 19.97 27.24 -0.59
N GLY A 69 19.27 28.18 0.07
CA GLY A 69 19.24 29.58 -0.32
C GLY A 69 18.41 29.88 -1.57
N VAL A 70 17.62 28.90 -2.04
CA VAL A 70 16.69 29.09 -3.16
C VAL A 70 15.49 29.89 -2.69
N ASN A 71 15.08 30.88 -3.48
CA ASN A 71 14.01 31.79 -3.13
C ASN A 71 12.68 31.42 -3.81
N PRO A 72 11.51 31.61 -3.16
CA PRO A 72 10.20 31.36 -3.79
C PRO A 72 9.96 32.15 -5.09
N ASP A 73 10.63 33.28 -5.26
CA ASP A 73 10.48 34.15 -6.44
C ASP A 73 11.49 33.83 -7.56
N ASP A 74 12.34 32.80 -7.37
CA ASP A 74 13.28 32.36 -8.40
C ASP A 74 12.52 31.79 -9.62
N ARG A 75 12.98 32.16 -10.82
CA ARG A 75 12.34 31.75 -12.06
C ARG A 75 12.61 30.28 -12.35
N VAL A 76 11.54 29.52 -12.54
CA VAL A 76 11.59 28.12 -13.00
C VAL A 76 11.22 28.08 -14.49
N HIS A 77 12.05 27.42 -15.30
CA HIS A 77 11.72 27.18 -16.69
C HIS A 77 10.68 26.05 -16.84
N LEU A 78 9.76 26.19 -17.80
CA LEU A 78 8.66 25.24 -17.98
C LEU A 78 9.12 23.83 -18.38
N ASP A 79 10.25 23.71 -19.07
CA ASP A 79 10.86 22.42 -19.41
C ASP A 79 11.36 21.68 -18.15
N LEU A 80 11.99 22.38 -17.20
CA LEU A 80 12.37 21.81 -15.91
C LEU A 80 11.13 21.36 -15.12
N LEU A 81 10.09 22.20 -15.06
CA LEU A 81 8.83 21.85 -14.40
C LEU A 81 8.17 20.62 -15.05
N ALA A 82 8.18 20.55 -16.39
CA ALA A 82 7.65 19.42 -17.14
C ALA A 82 8.42 18.13 -16.85
N VAL A 83 9.77 18.19 -16.76
CA VAL A 83 10.60 17.03 -16.40
C VAL A 83 10.29 16.55 -14.98
N LEU A 84 10.24 17.45 -14.00
CA LEU A 84 9.96 17.08 -12.60
C LEU A 84 8.56 16.45 -12.47
N ARG A 85 7.54 17.07 -13.07
CA ARG A 85 6.18 16.51 -13.11
C ARG A 85 6.16 15.14 -13.79
N GLY A 86 6.83 15.00 -14.92
CA GLY A 86 6.90 13.74 -15.67
C GLY A 86 7.55 12.62 -14.87
N ILE A 87 8.62 12.91 -14.12
CA ILE A 87 9.29 11.95 -13.25
C ILE A 87 8.37 11.51 -12.11
N GLU A 88 7.71 12.45 -11.44
CA GLU A 88 6.78 12.12 -10.35
C GLU A 88 5.57 11.32 -10.83
N GLU A 89 4.99 11.69 -11.98
CA GLU A 89 3.90 10.95 -12.59
C GLU A 89 4.33 9.54 -13.01
N ALA A 90 5.49 9.40 -13.66
CA ALA A 90 6.03 8.08 -14.01
C ALA A 90 6.28 7.21 -12.78
N ARG A 91 6.88 7.76 -11.71
CA ARG A 91 7.09 7.04 -10.45
C ARG A 91 5.77 6.62 -9.81
N PHE A 92 4.81 7.53 -9.73
CA PHE A 92 3.50 7.25 -9.16
C PHE A 92 2.78 6.14 -9.93
N GLN A 93 2.73 6.23 -11.26
CA GLN A 93 2.07 5.23 -12.10
C GLN A 93 2.78 3.86 -12.01
N TRP A 94 4.12 3.85 -12.09
CA TRP A 94 4.90 2.62 -12.00
C TRP A 94 4.74 1.91 -10.65
N LEU A 95 4.87 2.65 -9.54
CA LEU A 95 4.69 2.09 -8.20
C LEU A 95 3.25 1.64 -7.98
N SER A 96 2.26 2.40 -8.43
CA SER A 96 0.84 2.02 -8.35
C SER A 96 0.55 0.74 -9.12
N ALA A 97 1.07 0.60 -10.34
CA ALA A 97 0.94 -0.61 -11.13
C ALA A 97 1.62 -1.81 -10.45
N ARG A 98 2.81 -1.60 -9.88
CA ARG A 98 3.52 -2.63 -9.10
C ARG A 98 2.74 -3.06 -7.86
N CYS A 99 2.14 -2.12 -7.11
CA CYS A 99 1.30 -2.44 -5.95
C CYS A 99 0.09 -3.28 -6.37
N LYS A 100 -0.63 -2.88 -7.43
CA LYS A 100 -1.75 -3.67 -7.98
C LYS A 100 -1.33 -5.08 -8.38
N ALA A 101 -0.16 -5.22 -9.00
CA ALA A 101 0.37 -6.53 -9.37
C ALA A 101 0.73 -7.39 -8.14
N LEU A 102 1.24 -6.78 -7.06
CA LEU A 102 1.52 -7.47 -5.81
C LEU A 102 0.23 -7.89 -5.10
N GLU A 103 -0.79 -7.04 -5.06
CA GLU A 103 -2.12 -7.36 -4.51
C GLU A 103 -2.75 -8.53 -5.26
N ALA A 104 -2.68 -8.54 -6.59
CA ALA A 104 -3.18 -9.65 -7.41
C ALA A 104 -2.44 -10.97 -7.11
N ARG A 105 -1.11 -10.92 -6.99
CA ARG A 105 -0.30 -12.10 -6.64
C ARG A 105 -0.59 -12.59 -5.22
N LEU A 106 -0.83 -11.68 -4.28
CA LEU A 106 -1.20 -12.03 -2.92
C LEU A 106 -2.55 -12.76 -2.91
N ALA A 107 -3.55 -12.22 -3.61
CA ALA A 107 -4.85 -12.87 -3.75
C ALA A 107 -4.74 -14.27 -4.39
N GLU A 108 -3.84 -14.45 -5.37
CA GLU A 108 -3.57 -15.77 -5.95
C GLU A 108 -2.97 -16.74 -4.91
N VAL A 109 -1.95 -16.30 -4.17
CA VAL A 109 -1.31 -17.12 -3.13
C VAL A 109 -2.30 -17.48 -2.02
N GLU A 110 -3.11 -16.53 -1.58
CA GLU A 110 -4.15 -16.75 -0.57
C GLU A 110 -5.26 -17.67 -1.07
N GLY A 111 -5.66 -17.56 -2.34
CA GLY A 111 -6.70 -18.40 -2.95
C GLY A 111 -6.28 -19.84 -3.26
N HIS A 112 -4.97 -20.12 -3.32
CA HIS A 112 -4.42 -21.46 -3.61
C HIS A 112 -3.65 -22.07 -2.42
N GLY A 113 -3.62 -21.39 -1.28
CA GLY A 113 -2.94 -21.84 -0.09
C GLY A 113 -3.61 -23.06 0.56
N ILE A 114 -2.81 -23.83 1.32
CA ILE A 114 -3.31 -24.88 2.20
C ILE A 114 -3.44 -24.30 3.61
N LYS A 115 -4.62 -24.43 4.24
CA LYS A 115 -4.88 -23.97 5.60
C LYS A 115 -5.28 -25.15 6.50
N PHE A 116 -4.48 -25.47 7.49
CA PHE A 116 -4.88 -26.49 8.47
C PHE A 116 -5.98 -25.94 9.39
N ALA A 117 -7.15 -26.58 9.38
CA ALA A 117 -8.35 -26.19 10.10
C ALA A 117 -8.67 -27.12 11.29
N GLY A 118 -7.73 -27.99 11.69
CA GLY A 118 -7.90 -28.91 12.81
C GLY A 118 -8.79 -30.10 12.49
N SER A 119 -9.45 -30.67 13.51
CA SER A 119 -10.40 -31.77 13.30
C SER A 119 -11.69 -31.30 12.64
N TYR A 120 -12.23 -32.12 11.74
CA TYR A 120 -13.52 -31.85 11.11
C TYR A 120 -14.62 -31.71 12.16
N GLN A 121 -15.40 -30.64 12.06
CA GLN A 121 -16.56 -30.35 12.89
C GLN A 121 -17.78 -30.16 11.99
N ARG A 122 -18.86 -30.89 12.28
CA ARG A 122 -20.08 -30.87 11.47
C ARG A 122 -20.71 -29.49 11.36
N ALA A 123 -20.58 -28.65 12.38
CA ALA A 123 -21.18 -27.32 12.42
C ALA A 123 -20.44 -26.26 11.59
N ASN A 124 -19.23 -26.56 11.12
CA ASN A 124 -18.37 -25.58 10.45
C ASN A 124 -18.39 -25.77 8.93
N SER A 125 -18.26 -24.67 8.21
CA SER A 125 -17.89 -24.67 6.79
C SER A 125 -16.36 -24.59 6.63
N TYR A 126 -15.87 -25.05 5.49
CA TYR A 126 -14.45 -25.06 5.16
C TYR A 126 -14.24 -24.54 3.74
N GLU A 127 -13.37 -23.54 3.62
CA GLU A 127 -13.02 -22.95 2.33
C GLU A 127 -12.09 -23.88 1.52
N ARG A 128 -11.98 -23.62 0.21
CA ARG A 128 -11.02 -24.31 -0.65
C ARG A 128 -9.61 -24.23 -0.04
N GLY A 129 -8.87 -25.34 -0.08
CA GLY A 129 -7.53 -25.44 0.51
C GLY A 129 -7.53 -25.74 2.01
N ALA A 130 -8.68 -25.73 2.69
CA ALA A 130 -8.75 -26.14 4.08
C ALA A 130 -8.40 -27.62 4.24
N VAL A 131 -7.56 -27.93 5.22
CA VAL A 131 -7.16 -29.29 5.58
C VAL A 131 -7.68 -29.65 6.95
N VAL A 132 -8.41 -30.75 7.04
CA VAL A 132 -8.97 -31.25 8.30
C VAL A 132 -8.51 -32.67 8.60
N SER A 133 -8.43 -33.01 9.88
CA SER A 133 -8.35 -34.41 10.33
C SER A 133 -9.75 -35.01 10.46
N PHE A 134 -9.98 -36.15 9.80
CA PHE A 134 -11.23 -36.91 9.89
C PHE A 134 -10.94 -38.42 9.81
N ASN A 135 -11.43 -39.18 10.79
CA ASN A 135 -11.21 -40.62 10.92
C ASN A 135 -9.73 -41.05 10.81
N GLY A 136 -8.84 -40.27 11.44
CA GLY A 136 -7.39 -40.51 11.48
C GLY A 136 -6.64 -40.19 10.19
N SER A 137 -7.32 -39.66 9.17
CA SER A 137 -6.72 -39.23 7.90
C SER A 137 -6.80 -37.72 7.75
N ALA A 138 -5.89 -37.11 6.99
CA ALA A 138 -5.97 -35.71 6.60
C ALA A 138 -6.66 -35.57 5.25
N TRP A 139 -7.56 -34.61 5.13
CA TRP A 139 -8.34 -34.35 3.93
C TRP A 139 -8.24 -32.88 3.56
N VAL A 140 -8.15 -32.57 2.26
CA VAL A 140 -8.15 -31.20 1.74
C VAL A 140 -9.46 -30.92 1.01
N ALA A 141 -10.04 -29.74 1.25
CA ALA A 141 -11.21 -29.25 0.53
C ALA A 141 -10.79 -28.70 -0.84
N LEU A 142 -11.35 -29.24 -1.92
CA LEU A 142 -11.11 -28.83 -3.31
C LEU A 142 -11.94 -27.62 -3.73
N LYS A 143 -13.03 -27.35 -3.01
CA LYS A 143 -13.96 -26.23 -3.15
C LYS A 143 -14.63 -25.96 -1.79
N GLN A 144 -15.46 -24.93 -1.71
CA GLN A 144 -16.25 -24.63 -0.51
C GLN A 144 -17.04 -25.86 -0.03
N ALA A 145 -16.82 -26.25 1.23
CA ALA A 145 -17.56 -27.28 1.93
C ALA A 145 -18.50 -26.63 2.95
N GLU A 146 -19.81 -26.72 2.73
CA GLU A 146 -20.80 -26.19 3.68
C GLU A 146 -20.90 -27.09 4.94
N ALA A 147 -21.50 -26.55 5.99
CA ALA A 147 -21.71 -27.28 7.24
C ALA A 147 -22.41 -28.64 6.98
N GLY A 148 -21.90 -29.69 7.60
CA GLY A 148 -22.40 -31.06 7.46
C GLY A 148 -21.82 -31.85 6.28
N MET A 149 -21.10 -31.22 5.35
CA MET A 149 -20.45 -31.91 4.22
C MET A 149 -19.14 -32.60 4.66
N GLN A 150 -19.24 -33.83 5.16
CA GLN A 150 -18.09 -34.56 5.71
C GLN A 150 -17.12 -35.12 4.64
N PRO A 151 -15.82 -35.32 4.96
CA PRO A 151 -14.81 -35.72 3.97
C PRO A 151 -15.01 -37.07 3.29
N ALA A 152 -15.29 -38.13 4.05
CA ALA A 152 -15.36 -39.49 3.50
C ALA A 152 -16.62 -39.76 2.64
N GLY A 153 -17.56 -38.81 2.56
CA GLY A 153 -18.82 -38.97 1.81
C GLY A 153 -19.03 -37.97 0.68
N ASN A 154 -18.13 -37.00 0.50
CA ASN A 154 -18.29 -35.91 -0.47
C ASN A 154 -16.99 -35.75 -1.28
N HIS A 155 -16.69 -36.71 -2.17
CA HIS A 155 -15.41 -36.79 -2.89
C HIS A 155 -15.19 -35.71 -3.95
N ASP A 156 -16.25 -35.03 -4.38
CA ASP A 156 -16.17 -33.84 -5.25
C ASP A 156 -15.78 -32.58 -4.47
N ILE A 157 -15.91 -32.61 -3.15
CA ILE A 157 -15.54 -31.53 -2.22
C ILE A 157 -14.22 -31.85 -1.52
N TRP A 158 -13.99 -33.09 -1.11
CA TRP A 158 -12.85 -33.49 -0.29
C TRP A 158 -11.97 -34.52 -0.99
N GLN A 159 -10.67 -34.26 -0.95
CA GLN A 159 -9.64 -35.19 -1.41
C GLN A 159 -8.81 -35.68 -0.24
N LEU A 160 -8.50 -36.98 -0.21
CA LEU A 160 -7.60 -37.57 0.77
C LEU A 160 -6.19 -37.01 0.55
N LEU A 161 -5.63 -36.34 1.56
CA LEU A 161 -4.29 -35.76 1.52
C LEU A 161 -3.26 -36.71 2.15
N VAL A 162 -3.57 -37.23 3.34
CA VAL A 162 -2.74 -38.21 4.05
C VAL A 162 -3.63 -39.31 4.58
N LYS A 163 -3.33 -40.55 4.21
CA LYS A 163 -4.02 -41.73 4.73
C LYS A 163 -3.52 -42.05 6.14
N ARG A 164 -4.43 -42.43 7.04
CA ARG A 164 -4.06 -42.96 8.36
C ARG A 164 -2.99 -44.06 8.25
N GLY A 165 -1.94 -43.98 9.06
CA GLY A 165 -0.92 -45.03 9.17
C GLY A 165 -1.46 -46.29 9.86
N SER A 166 -0.77 -47.42 9.68
CA SER A 166 -1.06 -48.69 10.37
C SER A 166 -1.01 -48.55 11.90
N ASP A 167 -0.17 -47.65 12.38
CA ASP A 167 0.19 -47.52 13.80
C ASP A 167 -0.73 -46.55 14.56
N GLY A 168 -1.67 -45.90 13.87
CA GLY A 168 -2.69 -45.03 14.48
C GLY A 168 -3.87 -45.80 15.11
N ARG A 169 -3.76 -47.12 15.24
CA ARG A 169 -4.80 -47.98 15.84
C ARG A 169 -4.78 -47.96 17.37
N ASP A 170 -3.68 -47.51 17.97
CA ASP A 170 -3.42 -47.64 19.41
C ASP A 170 -3.55 -46.32 20.18
N ALA A 171 -4.00 -45.25 19.52
CA ALA A 171 -4.28 -43.95 20.13
C ALA A 171 -5.76 -43.59 19.97
N GLN A 172 -6.63 -44.27 20.71
CA GLN A 172 -8.02 -43.87 20.98
C GLN A 172 -8.27 -43.88 22.49
#